data_AF-A0A7C4REJ4-F1
#
_entry.id   AF-A0A7C4REJ4-F1
#
_cell.length_a   1.000
_cell.length_b   1.000
_cell.length_c   1.000
_cell.angle_alpha   90.00
_cell.angle_beta   90.00
_cell.angle_gamma   90.00
#
_symmetry.space_group_name_H-M   'P 1'
#
loop_
_entity.id
_entity.type
_entity.pdbx_description
1 polymer ?
#
loop_
_entity_poly.entity_id
_entity_poly.type
_entity_poly.pdbx_seq_one_letter_code
_entity_poly.pdbx_strand_id
1 'polypeptide(L)'
;MTGRFGGTMTGIVSGLLTQFWRPIFIPFTFLFAVAYGFLIDYFILLFRVRSSPSAVNTWRLVAALSIASAILGVTSMYVTVTVGIMPWAPFIYLMILIGGALNGVAAGYITAQIWNRYLMKRWR
;
A
#
# COMPACT_ATOMS: atom_id res chain seq x y z
N MET A 1 -1.36 -13.64 -1.49
CA MET A 1 0.10 -13.40 -1.38
C MET A 1 0.80 -14.72 -1.12
N THR A 2 1.14 -15.38 -2.22
CA THR A 2 1.96 -16.59 -2.33
C THR A 2 3.43 -16.14 -2.27
N GLY A 3 4.12 -16.45 -1.17
CA GLY A 3 5.54 -16.11 -0.96
C GLY A 3 5.78 -14.88 -0.08
N ARG A 4 6.93 -14.88 0.60
CA ARG A 4 7.40 -13.90 1.60
C ARG A 4 7.52 -12.44 1.08
N PHE A 5 7.29 -12.21 -0.21
CA PHE A 5 7.45 -10.92 -0.92
C PHE A 5 6.27 -10.59 -1.87
N GLY A 6 5.06 -11.05 -1.54
CA GLY A 6 3.90 -10.87 -2.41
C GLY A 6 3.51 -9.40 -2.64
N GLY A 7 3.68 -8.53 -1.63
CA GLY A 7 3.44 -7.09 -1.73
C GLY A 7 4.47 -6.39 -2.60
N THR A 8 5.73 -6.77 -2.49
CA THR A 8 6.83 -6.20 -3.28
C THR A 8 6.69 -6.56 -4.76
N MET A 9 6.36 -7.82 -5.08
CA MET A 9 6.16 -8.26 -6.47
C MET A 9 4.95 -7.58 -7.12
N THR A 10 3.85 -7.45 -6.39
CA THR A 10 2.68 -6.70 -6.88
C THR A 10 3.00 -5.22 -7.04
N GLY A 11 3.77 -4.62 -6.13
CA GLY A 11 4.26 -3.25 -6.24
C GLY A 11 5.15 -3.02 -7.46
N ILE A 12 6.08 -3.93 -7.77
CA ILE A 12 6.93 -3.85 -8.98
C ILE A 12 6.07 -3.92 -10.24
N VAL A 13 5.16 -4.89 -10.33
CA VAL A 13 4.28 -5.07 -11.49
C VAL A 13 3.37 -3.85 -11.67
N SER A 14 2.72 -3.40 -10.60
CA SER A 14 1.90 -2.19 -10.64
C SER A 14 2.72 -0.95 -11.02
N GLY A 15 3.93 -0.79 -10.47
CA GLY A 15 4.84 0.30 -10.84
C GLY A 15 5.15 0.30 -12.33
N LEU A 16 5.51 -0.85 -12.89
CA LEU A 16 5.77 -1.02 -14.32
C LEU A 16 4.54 -0.73 -15.19
N LEU A 17 3.36 -1.22 -14.82
CA LEU A 17 2.14 -0.95 -15.58
C LEU A 17 1.75 0.54 -15.55
N THR A 18 1.94 1.21 -14.42
CA THR A 18 1.53 2.62 -14.26
C THR A 18 2.44 3.58 -15.02
N GLN A 19 3.68 3.17 -15.31
CA GLN A 19 4.63 3.97 -16.12
C GLN A 19 4.11 4.23 -17.54
N PHE A 20 3.35 3.31 -18.13
CA PHE A 20 2.73 3.52 -19.44
C PHE A 20 1.67 4.61 -19.44
N TRP A 21 1.02 4.88 -18.29
CA TRP A 21 -0.07 5.85 -18.19
C TRP A 21 0.39 7.24 -17.72
N ARG A 22 1.53 7.33 -17.00
CA ARG A 22 2.06 8.59 -16.46
C ARG A 22 3.56 8.78 -16.81
N PRO A 23 3.87 9.16 -18.06
CA PRO A 23 5.26 9.32 -18.52
C PRO A 23 6.02 10.51 -17.92
N ILE A 24 5.34 11.50 -17.33
CA ILE A 24 5.99 12.70 -16.76
C ILE A 24 6.65 12.44 -15.39
N PHE A 25 6.26 11.38 -14.66
CA PHE A 25 6.75 11.08 -13.30
C PHE A 25 7.35 9.66 -13.16
N ILE A 26 7.94 9.13 -14.23
CA ILE A 26 8.38 7.73 -14.35
C ILE A 26 9.27 7.23 -13.19
N PRO A 27 10.40 7.88 -12.83
CA PRO A 27 11.28 7.33 -11.82
C PRO A 27 10.65 7.36 -10.42
N PHE A 28 9.95 8.43 -10.08
CA PHE A 28 9.28 8.58 -8.79
C PHE A 28 8.12 7.60 -8.62
N THR A 29 7.31 7.41 -9.66
CA THR A 29 6.15 6.50 -9.61
C THR A 29 6.59 5.05 -9.40
N PHE A 30 7.65 4.62 -10.09
CA PHE A 30 8.22 3.29 -9.89
C PHE A 30 8.83 3.14 -8.48
N LEU A 31 9.62 4.12 -8.03
CA LEU A 31 10.25 4.10 -6.70
C LEU A 31 9.20 4.00 -5.59
N PHE A 32 8.15 4.82 -5.64
CA PHE A 32 7.08 4.78 -4.64
C PHE A 32 6.28 3.49 -4.69
N ALA A 33 6.05 2.90 -5.87
CA ALA A 33 5.36 1.62 -5.98
C ALA A 33 6.15 0.47 -5.34
N VAL A 34 7.48 0.44 -5.56
CA VAL A 34 8.37 -0.54 -4.91
C VAL A 34 8.44 -0.31 -3.40
N ALA A 35 8.62 0.95 -2.97
CA ALA A 35 8.66 1.31 -1.56
C ALA A 35 7.36 0.93 -0.84
N TYR A 36 6.20 1.15 -1.47
CA TYR A 36 4.91 0.78 -0.94
C TYR A 36 4.75 -0.74 -0.79
N GLY A 37 5.14 -1.51 -1.82
CA GLY A 37 5.11 -2.96 -1.78
C GLY A 37 5.98 -3.53 -0.65
N PHE A 38 7.17 -2.94 -0.47
CA PHE A 38 8.07 -3.28 0.63
C PHE A 38 7.47 -2.92 2.00
N LEU A 39 6.85 -1.74 2.13
CA LEU A 39 6.18 -1.32 3.36
C LEU A 39 5.04 -2.26 3.72
N ILE A 40 4.22 -2.67 2.75
CA ILE A 40 3.14 -3.63 2.98
C ILE A 40 3.71 -4.96 3.49
N ASP A 41 4.73 -5.51 2.83
CA ASP A 41 5.34 -6.77 3.26
C ASP A 41 5.93 -6.65 4.68
N TYR A 42 6.62 -5.54 4.96
CA TYR A 42 7.17 -5.24 6.28
C TYR A 42 6.09 -5.16 7.35
N PHE A 43 5.00 -4.42 7.12
CA PHE A 43 3.91 -4.28 8.09
C PHE A 43 3.09 -5.56 8.25
N ILE A 44 2.89 -6.34 7.19
CA ILE A 44 2.22 -7.65 7.28
C ILE A 44 3.03 -8.60 8.19
N LEU A 45 4.37 -8.56 8.07
CA LEU A 45 5.28 -9.34 8.89
C LEU A 45 5.33 -8.82 10.33
N LEU A 46 5.47 -7.50 10.51
CA LEU A 46 5.56 -6.82 11.82
C LEU A 46 4.28 -7.00 12.64
N PHE A 47 3.10 -6.75 12.05
CA PHE A 47 1.82 -6.92 12.72
C PHE A 47 1.37 -8.38 12.83
N ARG A 48 2.17 -9.32 12.30
CA ARG A 48 1.92 -10.77 12.36
C ARG A 48 0.47 -11.06 11.94
N VAL A 49 0.09 -10.50 10.79
CA VAL A 49 -1.30 -10.45 10.31
C VAL A 49 -1.88 -11.86 10.11
N ARG A 50 -1.01 -12.85 9.88
CA ARG A 50 -1.36 -14.28 9.95
C ARG A 50 -1.40 -14.74 11.41
N SER A 51 -2.60 -14.85 11.97
CA SER A 51 -2.81 -15.46 13.31
C SER A 51 -2.95 -16.98 13.25
N SER A 52 -3.25 -17.56 12.08
CA SER A 52 -3.35 -19.01 11.87
C SER A 52 -3.08 -19.34 10.39
N PRO A 53 -2.62 -20.56 10.04
CA PRO A 53 -2.51 -21.00 8.64
C PRO A 53 -3.79 -20.78 7.82
N SER A 54 -4.95 -20.71 8.47
CA SER A 54 -6.28 -20.62 7.86
C SER A 54 -7.04 -19.31 8.15
N ALA A 55 -6.43 -18.29 8.75
CA ALA A 55 -7.16 -17.03 8.99
C ALA A 55 -6.25 -15.79 9.02
N VAL A 56 -6.64 -14.81 8.20
CA VAL A 56 -6.06 -13.46 8.20
C VAL A 56 -6.90 -12.57 9.10
N ASN A 57 -6.28 -11.91 10.06
CA ASN A 57 -6.98 -10.98 10.92
C ASN A 57 -7.25 -9.67 10.15
N THR A 58 -8.52 -9.44 9.78
CA THR A 58 -8.97 -8.28 9.00
C THR A 58 -8.52 -6.97 9.60
N TRP A 59 -8.61 -6.78 10.92
CA TRP A 59 -8.21 -5.53 11.56
C TRP A 59 -6.72 -5.28 11.55
N ARG A 60 -5.91 -6.32 11.73
CA ARG A 60 -4.45 -6.18 11.61
C ARG A 60 -4.03 -5.89 10.17
N LEU A 61 -4.72 -6.47 9.19
CA LEU A 61 -4.46 -6.19 7.77
C LEU A 61 -4.83 -4.75 7.42
N VAL A 62 -6.02 -4.30 7.84
CA VAL A 62 -6.47 -2.91 7.63
C VAL A 62 -5.51 -1.92 8.26
N ALA A 63 -5.08 -2.15 9.50
CA ALA A 63 -4.10 -1.29 10.17
C ALA A 63 -2.74 -1.27 9.43
N ALA A 64 -2.24 -2.43 9.02
CA ALA A 64 -0.99 -2.55 8.27
C ALA A 64 -1.03 -1.76 6.95
N LEU A 65 -2.09 -1.92 6.15
CA LEU A 65 -2.24 -1.18 4.89
C LEU A 65 -2.46 0.31 5.14
N SER A 66 -3.27 0.69 6.12
CA SER A 66 -3.54 2.11 6.41
C SER A 66 -2.27 2.85 6.84
N ILE A 67 -1.46 2.25 7.70
CA ILE A 67 -0.16 2.81 8.12
C ILE A 67 0.80 2.87 6.94
N ALA A 68 0.84 1.81 6.11
CA ALA A 68 1.68 1.80 4.91
C ALA A 68 1.31 2.93 3.94
N SER A 69 0.01 3.12 3.68
CA SER A 69 -0.51 4.18 2.81
C SER A 69 -0.24 5.57 3.39
N ALA A 70 -0.38 5.76 4.70
CA ALA A 70 -0.09 7.02 5.36
C ALA A 70 1.40 7.39 5.26
N ILE A 71 2.31 6.45 5.56
CA ILE A 71 3.75 6.68 5.47
C ILE A 71 4.17 6.97 4.02
N LEU A 72 3.65 6.20 3.05
CA LEU A 72 3.93 6.46 1.64
C LEU A 72 3.39 7.82 1.20
N GLY A 73 2.18 8.19 1.64
CA GLY A 73 1.58 9.49 1.37
C GLY A 73 2.46 10.64 1.87
N VAL A 74 2.86 10.59 3.13
CA VAL A 74 3.77 11.60 3.74
C VAL A 74 5.13 11.62 3.04
N THR A 75 5.71 10.45 2.74
CA THR A 75 7.02 10.36 2.06
C THR A 75 6.95 10.93 0.65
N SER A 76 5.93 10.55 -0.13
CA SER A 76 5.72 11.06 -1.49
C SER A 76 5.50 12.56 -1.50
N MET A 77 4.78 13.07 -0.51
CA MET A 77 4.56 14.49 -0.33
C MET A 77 5.85 15.23 -0.01
N TYR A 78 6.63 14.75 0.97
CA TYR A 78 7.92 15.32 1.33
C TYR A 78 8.84 15.44 0.11
N VAL A 79 8.95 14.37 -0.69
CA VAL A 79 9.73 14.38 -1.93
C VAL A 79 9.18 15.42 -2.92
N THR A 80 7.86 15.43 -3.16
CA THR A 80 7.24 16.35 -4.13
C THR A 80 7.44 17.82 -3.74
N VAL A 81 7.41 18.11 -2.44
CA VAL A 81 7.64 19.44 -1.88
C VAL A 81 9.13 19.83 -1.97
N THR A 82 10.06 18.93 -1.65
CA THR A 82 11.51 19.20 -1.79
C THR A 82 11.96 19.41 -3.23
N VAL A 83 11.30 18.74 -4.19
CA VAL A 83 11.55 18.92 -5.63
C VAL A 83 10.87 20.19 -6.18
N GLY A 84 10.07 20.89 -5.37
CA GLY A 84 9.43 22.15 -5.75
C GLY A 84 8.20 22.00 -6.64
N ILE A 85 7.66 20.78 -6.80
CA ILE A 85 6.46 20.51 -7.60
C ILE A 85 5.19 20.97 -6.85
N MET A 86 5.24 21.08 -5.52
CA MET A 86 4.08 21.34 -4.68
C MET A 86 4.33 22.42 -3.62
N PRO A 87 3.41 23.38 -3.44
CA PRO A 87 3.54 24.42 -2.41
C PRO A 87 3.33 23.86 -1.00
N TRP A 88 4.02 24.46 -0.02
CA TRP A 88 3.83 24.18 1.42
C TRP A 88 2.48 24.74 1.90
N ALA A 89 1.39 24.02 1.63
CA ALA A 89 0.04 24.38 2.08
C ALA A 89 -0.55 23.27 3.00
N PRO A 90 -0.67 23.48 4.33
CA PRO A 90 -1.08 22.47 5.32
C PRO A 90 -2.41 21.75 5.00
N PHE A 91 -3.30 22.44 4.29
CA PHE A 91 -4.57 21.86 3.84
C PHE A 91 -4.38 20.67 2.89
N ILE A 92 -3.41 20.74 1.98
CA ILE A 92 -3.20 19.64 1.03
C ILE A 92 -2.57 18.42 1.73
N TYR A 93 -1.76 18.65 2.78
CA TYR A 93 -1.23 17.58 3.62
C TYR A 93 -2.37 16.80 4.29
N LEU A 94 -3.34 17.51 4.85
CA LEU A 94 -4.53 16.91 5.46
C LEU A 94 -5.32 16.08 4.45
N MET A 95 -5.54 16.60 3.23
CA MET A 95 -6.28 15.86 2.20
C MET A 95 -5.54 14.59 1.75
N ILE A 96 -4.22 14.63 1.59
CA ILE A 96 -3.41 13.46 1.23
C ILE A 96 -3.44 12.43 2.36
N LEU A 97 -3.36 12.86 3.62
CA LEU A 97 -3.41 11.96 4.77
C LEU A 97 -4.77 11.28 4.89
N ILE A 98 -5.86 12.05 4.79
CA ILE A 98 -7.23 11.54 4.85
C ILE A 98 -7.50 10.62 3.67
N GLY A 99 -7.18 11.05 2.45
CA GLY A 99 -7.37 10.26 1.23
C GLY A 99 -6.55 8.97 1.25
N GLY A 100 -5.28 9.04 1.69
CA GLY A 100 -4.39 7.89 1.82
C GLY A 100 -4.86 6.90 2.89
N ALA A 101 -5.30 7.39 4.04
CA ALA A 101 -5.85 6.55 5.11
C ALA A 101 -7.15 5.86 4.66
N LEU A 102 -8.09 6.59 4.06
CA LEU A 102 -9.33 6.01 3.54
C LEU A 102 -9.06 4.95 2.47
N ASN A 103 -8.10 5.18 1.57
CA ASN A 103 -7.67 4.19 0.59
C ASN A 103 -7.06 2.95 1.26
N GLY A 104 -6.18 3.14 2.24
CA GLY A 104 -5.56 2.03 2.98
C GLY A 104 -6.60 1.18 3.73
N VAL A 105 -7.62 1.82 4.31
CA VAL A 105 -8.74 1.14 4.96
C VAL A 105 -9.56 0.34 3.95
N ALA A 106 -9.98 0.96 2.84
CA ALA A 106 -10.75 0.30 1.81
C ALA A 106 -9.99 -0.87 1.18
N ALA A 107 -8.72 -0.66 0.84
CA ALA A 107 -7.85 -1.68 0.28
C ALA A 107 -7.65 -2.85 1.27
N GLY A 108 -7.41 -2.55 2.55
CA GLY A 108 -7.28 -3.58 3.58
C GLY A 108 -8.56 -4.40 3.79
N TYR A 109 -9.72 -3.74 3.79
CA TYR A 109 -11.01 -4.40 3.97
C TYR A 109 -11.37 -5.30 2.78
N ILE A 110 -11.24 -4.78 1.55
CA ILE A 110 -11.49 -5.54 0.32
C ILE A 110 -10.54 -6.74 0.23
N THR A 111 -9.25 -6.52 0.52
CA THR A 111 -8.25 -7.60 0.49
C THR A 111 -8.59 -8.70 1.50
N ALA A 112 -8.99 -8.33 2.72
CA ALA A 112 -9.39 -9.31 3.73
C ALA A 112 -10.65 -10.10 3.31
N GLN A 113 -11.65 -9.42 2.73
CA GLN A 113 -12.87 -10.06 2.24
C GLN A 113 -12.57 -11.05 1.11
N ILE A 114 -11.75 -10.65 0.12
CA ILE A 114 -11.37 -11.52 -0.99
C ILE A 114 -10.60 -12.73 -0.47
N TRP A 115 -9.67 -12.50 0.47
CA TRP A 115 -8.86 -13.56 1.06
C TRP A 115 -9.74 -14.58 1.77
N ASN A 116 -10.62 -14.12 2.67
CA ASN A 116 -11.45 -15.00 3.47
C ASN A 116 -12.54 -15.70 2.65
N ARG A 117 -13.08 -15.07 1.61
CA ARG A 117 -14.17 -15.65 0.80
C ARG A 117 -13.70 -16.56 -0.33
N TYR A 118 -12.64 -16.18 -1.05
CA TYR A 118 -12.29 -16.84 -2.32
C TYR A 118 -11.02 -17.68 -2.24
N LEU A 119 -9.98 -17.20 -1.56
CA LEU A 119 -8.72 -17.94 -1.46
C LEU A 119 -8.80 -19.11 -0.47
N MET A 120 -9.64 -19.00 0.57
CA MET A 120 -9.84 -20.08 1.53
C MET A 120 -10.82 -21.16 1.06
N LYS A 121 -11.78 -20.82 0.20
CA LYS A 121 -12.76 -21.79 -0.32
C LYS A 121 -12.14 -22.79 -1.31
N ARG A 122 -11.00 -22.45 -1.91
CA ARG A 122 -10.29 -23.29 -2.90
C ARG A 122 -9.27 -24.26 -2.28
N TRP A 123 -8.98 -24.14 -0.99
CA TRP A 123 -7.98 -24.96 -0.27
C TRP A 123 -8.58 -25.84 0.85
N ARG A 124 -9.91 -26.04 0.85
CA ARG A 124 -10.57 -27.14 1.57
C ARG A 124 -10.83 -28.29 0.61
#